data_AF-A0A7C5JGZ8-F1
#
_entry.id   AF-A0A7C5JGZ8-F1
#
_cell.length_a   1.000
_cell.length_b   1.000
_cell.length_c   1.000
_cell.angle_alpha   90.00
_cell.angle_beta   90.00
_cell.angle_gamma   90.00
#
_symmetry.space_group_name_H-M   'P 1'
#
loop_
_entity.id
_entity.type
_entity.pdbx_description
1 polymer ?
#
loop_
_entity_poly.entity_id
_entity_poly.type
_entity_poly.pdbx_seq_one_letter_code
_entity_poly.pdbx_strand_id
1 'polypeptide(L)' 'MNKLLSIKEASKLLGVSESTLRRWEKEKKLIPDERTKGNQRRYRLSSIRPEMMHGQKI' A
#
# COMPACT_ATOMS: atom_id res chain seq x y z
N MET A 1 -13.77 10.70 0.95
CA MET A 1 -12.44 11.19 1.39
C MET A 1 -11.37 10.52 0.53
N ASN A 2 -10.68 11.27 -0.33
CA ASN A 2 -9.67 10.72 -1.25
C ASN A 2 -8.26 10.85 -0.67
N LYS A 3 -8.03 10.32 0.54
CA LYS A 3 -6.69 10.36 1.14
C LYS A 3 -5.76 9.43 0.38
N LEU A 4 -4.69 10.00 -0.18
CA LEU A 4 -3.60 9.26 -0.79
C LEU A 4 -2.52 9.00 0.25
N LEU A 5 -2.11 7.75 0.36
CA LEU A 5 -1.06 7.27 1.25
C LEU A 5 0.20 6.98 0.45
N SER A 6 1.35 7.40 0.98
CA SER A 6 2.64 6.91 0.54
C SER A 6 2.78 5.40 0.81
N ILE A 7 3.78 4.76 0.19
CA ILE A 7 4.08 3.35 0.47
C ILE A 7 4.36 3.07 1.95
N LYS A 8 5.00 4.01 2.65
CA LYS A 8 5.31 3.91 4.08
C LYS A 8 4.06 4.00 4.95
N GLU A 9 3.12 4.87 4.60
CA GLU A 9 1.85 4.97 5.32
C GLU A 9 0.98 3.75 5.06
N ALA A 10 0.90 3.29 3.81
CA ALA A 10 0.17 2.08 3.45
C ALA A 10 0.77 0.84 4.16
N SER A 11 2.09 0.74 4.26
CA SER A 11 2.75 -0.41 4.90
C SER A 11 2.44 -0.45 6.39
N LYS A 12 2.48 0.70 7.07
CA LYS A 12 2.08 0.83 8.48
C LYS A 12 0.61 0.47 8.68
N LEU A 13 -0.27 0.97 7.81
CA LEU A 13 -1.70 0.69 7.88
C LEU A 13 -1.98 -0.82 7.72
N LEU A 14 -1.27 -1.48 6.81
CA LEU A 14 -1.45 -2.89 6.49
C LEU A 14 -0.68 -3.86 7.40
N GLY A 15 0.16 -3.35 8.30
CA GLY A 15 1.01 -4.19 9.17
C GLY A 15 2.12 -4.95 8.44
N VAL A 16 2.46 -4.55 7.21
CA VAL A 16 3.46 -5.19 6.36
C VAL A 16 4.68 -4.29 6.12
N SER A 17 5.76 -4.86 5.61
CA SER A 17 6.92 -4.09 5.15
C SER A 17 6.64 -3.40 3.81
N GLU A 18 7.37 -2.31 3.53
CA GLU A 18 7.31 -1.64 2.22
C GLU A 18 7.73 -2.59 1.07
N SER A 19 8.65 -3.53 1.32
CA SER A 19 9.06 -4.54 0.35
C SER A 19 7.93 -5.51 0.01
N THR A 20 7.09 -5.88 0.98
CA THR A 20 5.87 -6.66 0.72
C THR A 20 4.93 -5.92 -0.22
N LEU A 21 4.73 -4.61 -0.04
CA LEU A 21 3.89 -3.83 -0.96
C LEU A 21 4.47 -3.78 -2.37
N ARG A 22 5.80 -3.65 -2.52
CA ARG A 22 6.46 -3.72 -3.84
C ARG A 22 6.30 -5.09 -4.48
N ARG A 23 6.32 -6.17 -3.68
CA ARG A 23 6.06 -7.53 -4.16
C ARG A 23 4.61 -7.70 -4.60
N TRP A 24 3.64 -7.22 -3.82
CA TRP A 24 2.23 -7.26 -4.19
C TRP A 24 1.91 -6.51 -5.47
N GLU A 25 2.59 -5.40 -5.74
CA GLU A 25 2.47 -4.73 -7.04
C GLU A 25 2.96 -5.63 -8.19
N LYS A 26 4.13 -6.26 -8.05
CA LYS A 26 4.65 -7.20 -9.06
C LYS A 26 3.71 -8.39 -9.28
N GLU A 27 3.09 -8.87 -8.22
CA GLU A 27 2.11 -9.96 -8.22
C GLU A 27 0.70 -9.51 -8.60
N LYS A 28 0.49 -8.22 -8.91
CA LYS A 28 -0.83 -7.62 -9.22
C LYS A 28 -1.88 -7.78 -8.12
N LYS A 29 -1.46 -8.00 -6.87
CA LYS A 29 -2.34 -8.08 -5.68
C LYS A 29 -2.74 -6.71 -5.15
N LEU A 30 -1.85 -5.73 -5.27
CA LEU A 30 -2.12 -4.33 -4.92
C LEU A 30 -1.34 -3.41 -5.84
N ILE A 31 -2.04 -2.58 -6.60
CA ILE A 31 -1.44 -1.62 -7.53
C ILE A 31 -1.64 -0.22 -6.95
N PRO A 32 -0.62 0.65 -6.96
CA PRO A 32 -0.81 2.05 -6.57
C PRO A 32 -1.81 2.74 -7.48
N ASP A 33 -2.78 3.42 -6.90
CA ASP A 33 -3.79 4.20 -7.64
C ASP A 33 -3.17 5.34 -8.44
N GLU A 34 -2.10 5.93 -7.90
CA GLU A 34 -1.41 7.05 -8.52
C GLU A 34 0.11 6.94 -8.34
N ARG A 35 0.84 7.59 -9.25
CA ARG A 35 2.27 7.79 -9.15
C ARG A 35 2.57 9.28 -9.26
N THR A 36 3.46 9.78 -8.40
CA THR A 36 3.92 11.16 -8.50
C THR A 36 4.84 11.34 -9.72
N LYS A 37 5.13 12.59 -10.10
CA LYS A 37 6.15 12.89 -11.14
C LYS A 37 7.51 12.25 -10.84
N GLY A 38 7.88 12.10 -9.56
CA GLY A 38 9.07 11.39 -9.11
C GLY A 38 8.89 9.87 -9.00
N ASN A 39 7.89 9.29 -9.66
CA ASN A 39 7.56 7.87 -9.69
C ASN A 39 7.29 7.22 -8.31
N GLN A 40 6.87 8.02 -7.32
CA GLN A 40 6.53 7.48 -6.00
C GLN A 40 5.11 6.95 -5.99
N ARG A 41 4.91 5.79 -5.34
CA ARG A 41 3.62 5.11 -5.22
C ARG A 41 2.68 5.88 -4.29
N ARG A 42 1.40 5.97 -4.68
CA ARG A 42 0.31 6.52 -3.87
C ARG A 42 -0.87 5.57 -3.90
N TYR A 43 -1.41 5.25 -2.73
CA TYR A 43 -2.55 4.35 -2.54
C TYR A 43 -3.72 5.14 -1.96
N ARG A 44 -4.88 5.08 -2.60
CA ARG A 44 -6.10 5.62 -2.00
C ARG A 44 -6.47 4.76 -0.81
N LEU A 45 -6.85 5.40 0.29
CA LEU A 45 -7.33 4.69 1.48
C LEU A 45 -8.51 3.76 1.15
N SER A 46 -9.38 4.18 0.22
CA SER A 46 -10.53 3.38 -0.26
C SER A 46 -10.13 2.12 -1.05
N SER A 47 -8.92 2.08 -1.60
CA SER A 47 -8.41 0.94 -2.38
C SER A 47 -7.75 -0.12 -1.48
N ILE A 48 -7.44 0.24 -0.23
CA ILE A 48 -6.87 -0.67 0.76
C ILE A 48 -8.01 -1.44 1.42
N ARG A 49 -7.95 -2.77 1.32
CA ARG A 49 -8.98 -3.66 1.85
C ARG A 49 -8.57 -4.27 3.20
N PRO A 50 -9.52 -4.50 4.12
CA PRO A 50 -9.25 -5.16 5.40
C PRO A 50 -8.59 -6.54 5.25
N GLU A 51 -8.95 -7.30 4.21
CA GLU A 51 -8.40 -8.66 3.99
C GLU A 51 -6.87 -8.68 3.78
N MET A 52 -6.28 -7.53 3.48
CA MET A 52 -4.85 -7.39 3.20
C MET A 52 -4.05 -7.10 4.47
N MET A 53 -4.70 -6.77 5.59
CA MET A 53 -4.02 -6.48 6.84
C MET A 53 -3.41 -7.77 7.40
N HIS A 54 -2.09 -7.82 7.52
CA HIS A 54 -1.44 -8.91 8.23
C HIS A 54 -1.27 -8.50 9.69
N GLY A 55 -1.90 -9.27 10.58
CA GLY A 55 -1.68 -9.15 12.02
C GLY A 55 -0.20 -9.39 12.31
N GLN A 56 0.52 -8.31 12.63
CA GLN A 56 1.90 -8.39 13.02
C GLN A 56 1.94 -9.12 14.37
N LYS A 57 2.31 -10.41 14.36
CA LYS A 57 2.88 -11.05 15.55
C LYS A 57 4.13 -10.25 15.91
N ILE A 58 4.02 -9.49 16.99
CA ILE A 58 5.16 -8.98 17.76
C ILE A 58 5.76 -10.17 18.50
#